data_AF-A0A6G3SKT4-F1
#
_entry.id   AF-A0A6G3SKT4-F1
#
_cell.length_a   1.000
_cell.length_b   1.000
_cell.length_c   1.000
_cell.angle_alpha   90.00
_cell.angle_beta   90.00
_cell.angle_gamma   90.00
#
_symmetry.space_group_name_H-M   'P 1'
#
loop_
_entity.id
_entity.type
_entity.pdbx_description
1 polymer ?
#
loop_
_entity_poly.entity_id
_entity_poly.type
_entity_poly.pdbx_seq_one_letter_code
_entity_poly.pdbx_strand_id
1 'polypeptide(L)'
;YSLFPIRNTGRGAVPAARDVRESVLSDWLLAVEADASDWPAARLDLLQGVTQLIAVERDRRDAARTVRRRLAQEVLELVQAGAAPAEIAARLRVAAPVLLPGLGVAPQWQVVVARVDWGATDRTAAAGDIASGPVAQALLEEILVDPAVSGPDSADRIAVAHTGE
;
A
#
# COMPACT_ATOMS: atom_id res chain seq x y z
N TYR A 1 17.67 18.04 -4.09
CA TYR A 1 17.64 16.62 -3.73
C TYR A 1 17.96 15.78 -4.96
N SER A 2 18.73 14.72 -4.79
CA SER A 2 18.84 13.62 -5.76
C SER A 2 17.92 12.49 -5.34
N LEU A 3 17.21 11.90 -6.31
CA LEU A 3 16.18 10.89 -6.08
C LEU A 3 16.65 9.53 -6.56
N PHE A 4 16.58 8.52 -5.69
CA PHE A 4 16.96 7.15 -6.00
C PHE A 4 15.71 6.26 -5.90
N PRO A 5 15.28 5.59 -6.99
CA PRO A 5 14.06 4.80 -6.98
C PRO A 5 14.23 3.50 -6.19
N ILE A 6 13.28 3.19 -5.31
CA ILE A 6 13.22 1.93 -4.59
C ILE A 6 12.43 0.94 -5.46
N ARG A 7 13.16 0.22 -6.31
CA ARG A 7 12.56 -0.78 -7.21
C ARG A 7 12.48 -2.13 -6.52
N ASN A 8 11.31 -2.73 -6.59
CA ASN A 8 11.14 -4.13 -6.19
C ASN A 8 11.73 -5.04 -7.29
N THR A 9 12.96 -5.52 -7.09
CA THR A 9 13.64 -6.42 -8.03
C THR A 9 13.23 -7.89 -7.87
N GLY A 10 12.40 -8.24 -6.88
CA GLY A 10 12.01 -9.61 -6.55
C GLY A 10 10.91 -10.20 -7.42
N ARG A 11 10.14 -9.37 -8.12
CA ARG A 11 9.14 -9.79 -9.12
C ARG A 11 9.76 -9.52 -10.49
N GLY A 12 10.08 -10.59 -11.22
CA GLY A 12 10.86 -10.56 -12.47
C GLY A 12 10.46 -9.43 -13.42
N ALA A 13 11.44 -8.89 -14.14
CA ALA A 13 11.34 -7.76 -15.07
C ALA A 13 9.92 -7.52 -15.60
N VAL A 14 9.22 -6.59 -14.96
CA VAL A 14 7.89 -6.15 -15.43
C VAL A 14 8.10 -5.49 -16.79
N PRO A 15 7.24 -5.76 -17.80
CA PRO A 15 7.40 -5.14 -19.12
C PRO A 15 7.42 -3.62 -18.98
N ALA A 16 8.25 -2.97 -19.78
CA ALA A 16 8.30 -1.53 -19.91
C ALA A 16 6.98 -1.02 -20.51
N ALA A 17 5.97 -0.80 -19.66
CA ALA A 17 4.83 0.12 -19.79
C ALA A 17 3.74 -0.25 -18.76
N ARG A 18 4.02 -0.16 -17.47
CA ARG A 18 2.96 0.27 -16.54
C ARG A 18 2.87 1.78 -16.65
N ASP A 19 1.66 2.32 -16.75
CA ASP A 19 1.45 3.77 -16.80
C ASP A 19 2.16 4.38 -15.58
N VAL A 20 2.99 5.41 -15.80
CA VAL A 20 3.75 6.09 -14.73
C VAL A 20 2.81 6.52 -13.61
N ARG A 21 1.56 6.85 -13.94
CA ARG A 21 0.52 7.22 -12.97
C ARG A 21 0.16 6.11 -11.98
N GLU A 22 0.23 4.83 -12.37
CA GLU A 22 0.05 3.69 -11.45
C GLU A 22 1.16 3.61 -10.41
N SER A 23 2.38 3.99 -10.81
CA SER A 23 3.58 3.83 -10.00
C SER A 23 3.83 5.05 -9.11
N VAL A 24 3.65 6.28 -9.60
CA VAL A 24 4.03 7.52 -8.87
C VAL A 24 3.35 7.74 -7.53
N LEU A 25 2.13 7.26 -7.32
CA LEU A 25 1.42 7.47 -6.06
C LEU A 25 1.84 6.48 -4.97
N SER A 26 2.39 5.33 -5.35
CA SER A 26 2.76 4.27 -4.41
C SER A 26 4.24 3.88 -4.44
N ASP A 27 5.01 4.40 -5.40
CA ASP A 27 6.46 4.20 -5.50
C ASP A 27 7.18 4.95 -4.40
N TRP A 28 8.25 4.33 -3.91
CA TRP A 28 9.11 4.94 -2.90
C TRP A 28 10.38 5.46 -3.55
N LEU A 29 10.78 6.66 -3.16
CA LEU A 29 12.01 7.29 -3.60
C LEU A 29 12.84 7.63 -2.37
N LEU A 30 14.13 7.32 -2.39
CA LEU A 30 15.07 7.86 -1.42
C LEU A 30 15.51 9.24 -1.92
N ALA A 31 15.05 10.29 -1.23
CA ALA A 31 15.47 11.66 -1.49
C ALA A 31 16.70 11.99 -0.64
N VAL A 32 17.79 12.35 -1.30
CA VAL A 32 19.04 12.74 -0.66
C VAL A 32 19.27 14.23 -0.87
N GLU A 33 19.51 14.97 0.20
CA GLU A 33 19.74 16.42 0.15
C GLU A 33 21.15 16.75 -0.36
N ALA A 34 21.39 16.43 -1.63
CA ALA A 34 22.62 16.74 -2.35
C ALA A 34 22.36 16.68 -3.86
N ASP A 35 23.29 17.19 -4.65
CA ASP A 35 23.45 16.80 -6.05
C ASP A 35 24.39 15.58 -6.11
N ALA A 36 23.90 14.48 -6.68
CA ALA A 36 24.64 13.23 -6.83
C ALA A 36 25.32 13.09 -8.19
N SER A 37 25.23 14.11 -9.06
CA SER A 37 25.76 14.08 -10.43
C SER A 37 27.27 13.84 -10.50
N ASP A 38 28.01 14.27 -9.48
CA ASP A 38 29.47 14.19 -9.38
C ASP A 38 29.96 13.14 -8.36
N TRP A 39 29.07 12.31 -7.82
CA TRP A 39 29.44 11.38 -6.75
C TRP A 39 30.32 10.23 -7.25
N PRO A 40 31.33 9.82 -6.46
CA PRO A 40 32.10 8.61 -6.76
C PRO A 40 31.21 7.38 -6.82
N ALA A 41 31.55 6.44 -7.71
CA ALA A 41 30.82 5.18 -7.89
C ALA A 41 30.56 4.45 -6.56
N ALA A 42 31.57 4.35 -5.68
CA ALA A 42 31.42 3.70 -4.37
C ALA A 42 30.31 4.33 -3.49
N ARG A 43 30.06 5.63 -3.62
CA ARG A 43 28.99 6.31 -2.88
C ARG A 43 27.62 6.05 -3.50
N LEU A 44 27.55 5.98 -4.83
CA LEU A 44 26.35 5.59 -5.55
C LEU A 44 25.98 4.12 -5.25
N ASP A 45 26.97 3.23 -5.20
CA ASP A 45 26.79 1.82 -4.86
C ASP A 45 26.21 1.65 -3.45
N LEU A 46 26.67 2.46 -2.49
CA LEU A 46 26.12 2.46 -1.13
C LEU A 46 24.65 2.88 -1.12
N LEU A 47 24.27 3.93 -1.84
CA LEU A 47 22.86 4.33 -1.95
C LEU A 47 22.02 3.27 -2.66
N GLN A 48 22.57 2.63 -3.69
CA GLN A 48 21.91 1.51 -4.34
C GLN A 48 21.66 0.37 -3.34
N GLY A 49 22.64 0.02 -2.51
CA GLY A 49 22.48 -0.97 -1.44
C GLY A 49 21.39 -0.58 -0.44
N VAL A 50 21.29 0.69 -0.05
CA VAL A 50 20.21 1.19 0.83
C VAL A 50 18.84 1.05 0.16
N THR A 51 18.71 1.47 -1.11
CA THR A 51 17.43 1.32 -1.83
C THR A 51 17.00 -0.14 -1.97
N GLN A 52 17.95 -1.07 -2.14
CA GLN A 52 17.67 -2.51 -2.15
C GLN A 52 17.18 -3.02 -0.80
N LEU A 53 17.81 -2.60 0.31
CA LEU A 53 17.37 -2.98 1.65
C LEU A 53 15.95 -2.50 1.93
N ILE A 54 15.63 -1.26 1.55
CA ILE A 54 14.28 -0.71 1.71
C ILE A 54 13.28 -1.49 0.85
N ALA A 55 13.64 -1.88 -0.38
CA ALA A 55 12.78 -2.70 -1.24
C ALA A 55 12.44 -4.05 -0.59
N VAL A 56 13.43 -4.73 0.00
CA VAL A 56 13.21 -6.02 0.70
C VAL A 56 12.30 -5.86 1.92
N GLU A 57 12.50 -4.82 2.71
CA GLU A 57 11.64 -4.55 3.87
C GLU A 57 10.21 -4.21 3.45
N ARG A 58 10.04 -3.48 2.35
CA ARG A 58 8.72 -3.23 1.77
C ARG A 58 8.05 -4.52 1.33
N ASP A 59 8.75 -5.40 0.62
CA ASP A 59 8.21 -6.69 0.20
C ASP A 59 7.74 -7.53 1.36
N ARG A 60 8.51 -7.54 2.44
CA ARG A 60 8.13 -8.21 3.68
C ARG A 60 6.83 -7.64 4.26
N ARG A 61 6.69 -6.31 4.29
CA ARG A 61 5.47 -5.64 4.76
C ARG A 61 4.27 -5.92 3.86
N ASP A 62 4.45 -5.83 2.54
CA ASP A 62 3.41 -6.14 1.56
C ASP A 62 2.94 -7.59 1.68
N ALA A 63 3.88 -8.54 1.85
CA ALA A 63 3.55 -9.94 2.08
C ALA A 63 2.73 -10.13 3.37
N ALA A 64 3.10 -9.44 4.46
CA ALA A 64 2.39 -9.50 5.74
C ALA A 64 0.94 -8.97 5.66
N ARG A 65 0.64 -8.06 4.72
CA ARG A 65 -0.71 -7.51 4.52
C ARG A 65 -1.67 -8.46 3.80
N THR A 66 -1.17 -9.50 3.14
CA THR A 66 -1.97 -10.42 2.29
C THR A 66 -3.19 -11.00 3.01
N VAL A 67 -2.98 -11.57 4.21
CA VAL A 67 -4.07 -12.18 4.99
C VAL A 67 -5.10 -11.13 5.38
N ARG A 68 -4.65 -9.94 5.83
CA ARG A 68 -5.54 -8.86 6.27
C ARG A 68 -6.37 -8.29 5.12
N ARG A 69 -5.77 -8.08 3.95
CA ARG A 69 -6.48 -7.67 2.72
C ARG A 69 -7.58 -8.66 2.36
N ARG A 70 -7.30 -9.97 2.43
CA ARG A 70 -8.31 -11.01 2.20
C ARG A 70 -9.46 -10.92 3.22
N LEU A 71 -9.16 -10.77 4.51
CA LEU A 71 -10.20 -10.68 5.54
C LEU A 71 -11.07 -9.42 5.35
N ALA A 72 -10.47 -8.29 4.99
CA ALA A 72 -11.20 -7.06 4.67
C ALA A 72 -12.08 -7.24 3.43
N GLN A 73 -11.59 -7.95 2.41
CA GLN A 73 -12.34 -8.26 1.19
C GLN A 73 -13.59 -9.09 1.51
N GLU A 74 -13.46 -10.14 2.32
CA GLU A 74 -14.60 -10.97 2.72
C GLU A 74 -15.67 -10.16 3.51
N VAL A 75 -15.25 -9.21 4.35
CA VAL A 75 -16.18 -8.31 5.04
C VAL A 75 -16.86 -7.35 4.06
N LEU A 76 -16.11 -6.78 3.11
CA LEU A 76 -16.63 -5.89 2.08
C LEU A 76 -17.67 -6.61 1.20
N GLU A 77 -17.42 -7.86 0.83
CA GLU A 77 -18.34 -8.70 0.06
C GLU A 77 -19.64 -8.95 0.80
N LEU A 78 -19.60 -9.24 2.11
CA LEU A 78 -20.82 -9.37 2.94
C LEU A 78 -21.63 -8.07 2.97
N VAL A 79 -20.95 -6.93 3.10
CA VAL A 79 -21.60 -5.61 3.08
C VAL A 79 -22.27 -5.36 1.72
N GLN A 80 -21.58 -5.65 0.61
CA GLN A 80 -22.12 -5.47 -0.74
C GLN A 80 -23.28 -6.41 -1.05
N ALA A 81 -23.24 -7.64 -0.52
CA ALA A 81 -24.33 -8.60 -0.64
C ALA A 81 -25.56 -8.24 0.22
N GLY A 82 -25.48 -7.17 1.04
CA GLY A 82 -26.56 -6.79 1.95
C GLY A 82 -26.78 -7.80 3.08
N ALA A 83 -25.72 -8.47 3.54
CA ALA A 83 -25.79 -9.44 4.60
C ALA A 83 -26.39 -8.86 5.90
N ALA A 84 -26.98 -9.72 6.72
CA ALA A 84 -27.58 -9.28 7.98
C ALA A 84 -26.52 -8.67 8.92
N PRO A 85 -26.83 -7.62 9.70
CA PRO A 85 -25.86 -7.01 10.61
C PRO A 85 -25.20 -7.99 11.59
N ALA A 86 -25.93 -9.02 12.01
CA ALA A 86 -25.41 -10.06 12.90
C ALA A 86 -24.31 -10.92 12.24
N GLU A 87 -24.40 -11.15 10.93
CA GLU A 87 -23.43 -11.90 10.14
C GLU A 87 -22.15 -11.09 9.94
N ILE A 88 -22.28 -9.81 9.57
CA ILE A 88 -21.15 -8.88 9.46
C ILE A 88 -20.43 -8.77 10.82
N ALA A 89 -21.19 -8.59 11.90
CA ALA A 89 -20.63 -8.53 13.25
C ALA A 89 -19.91 -9.84 13.65
N ALA A 90 -20.43 -11.00 13.23
CA ALA A 90 -19.77 -12.29 13.47
C ALA A 90 -18.45 -12.38 12.70
N ARG A 91 -18.44 -11.96 11.42
CA ARG A 91 -17.24 -11.97 10.58
C ARG A 91 -16.15 -11.05 11.13
N LEU A 92 -16.52 -9.85 11.60
CA LEU A 92 -15.59 -8.91 12.24
C LEU A 92 -15.00 -9.46 13.54
N ARG A 93 -15.82 -10.11 14.37
CA ARG A 93 -15.34 -10.79 15.59
C ARG A 93 -14.34 -11.90 15.29
N VAL A 94 -14.56 -12.66 14.23
CA VAL A 94 -13.61 -13.71 13.76
C VAL A 94 -12.32 -13.09 13.19
N ALA A 95 -12.40 -11.95 12.50
CA ALA A 95 -11.24 -11.25 11.94
C ALA A 95 -10.38 -10.55 13.03
N ALA A 96 -10.99 -10.16 14.15
CA ALA A 96 -10.36 -9.31 15.16
C ALA A 96 -8.98 -9.79 15.65
N PRO A 97 -8.73 -11.08 15.95
CA PRO A 97 -7.41 -11.51 16.42
C PRO A 97 -6.29 -11.32 15.39
N VAL A 98 -6.62 -11.34 14.09
CA VAL A 98 -5.66 -11.15 12.99
C VAL A 98 -5.51 -9.68 12.65
N LEU A 99 -6.60 -8.91 12.68
CA LEU A 99 -6.58 -7.49 12.36
C LEU A 99 -6.12 -6.63 13.53
N LEU A 100 -6.23 -7.10 14.77
CA LEU A 100 -6.01 -6.30 15.97
C LEU A 100 -5.32 -7.16 17.04
N PRO A 101 -4.09 -7.65 16.78
CA PRO A 101 -3.37 -8.47 17.74
C PRO A 101 -3.15 -7.69 19.05
N GLY A 102 -3.36 -8.37 20.18
CA GLY A 102 -3.11 -7.81 21.52
C GLY A 102 -4.25 -6.96 22.12
N LEU A 103 -5.38 -6.77 21.42
CA LEU A 103 -6.56 -6.08 21.98
C LEU A 103 -7.57 -7.09 22.55
N GLY A 104 -7.88 -6.97 23.85
CA GLY A 104 -8.75 -7.88 24.60
C GLY A 104 -10.23 -7.48 24.72
N VAL A 105 -10.63 -6.32 24.16
CA VAL A 105 -12.00 -5.81 24.18
C VAL A 105 -12.51 -5.61 22.75
N ALA A 106 -13.83 -5.77 22.55
CA ALA A 106 -14.46 -5.57 21.27
C ALA A 106 -14.15 -4.15 20.74
N PRO A 107 -13.36 -4.04 19.67
CA PRO A 107 -12.84 -2.76 19.20
C PRO A 107 -13.95 -1.93 18.57
N GLN A 108 -13.83 -0.60 18.66
CA GLN A 108 -14.58 0.29 17.79
C GLN A 108 -13.97 0.21 16.40
N TRP A 109 -14.79 -0.10 15.39
CA TRP A 109 -14.36 -0.14 13.99
C TRP A 109 -14.57 1.23 13.36
N GLN A 110 -13.54 1.73 12.67
CA GLN A 110 -13.65 2.91 11.81
C GLN A 110 -13.54 2.46 10.35
N VAL A 111 -14.46 2.93 9.51
CA VAL A 111 -14.47 2.64 8.07
C VAL A 111 -14.12 3.92 7.32
N VAL A 112 -13.15 3.83 6.42
CA VAL A 112 -12.74 4.91 5.53
C VAL A 112 -12.91 4.43 4.09
N VAL A 113 -13.54 5.24 3.25
CA VAL A 113 -13.72 4.97 1.82
C VAL A 113 -13.08 6.11 1.05
N ALA A 114 -12.32 5.77 0.00
CA ALA A 114 -11.65 6.74 -0.85
C ALA A 114 -11.73 6.31 -2.32
N ARG A 115 -11.53 7.28 -3.21
CA ARG A 115 -11.43 7.14 -4.67
C ARG A 115 -10.23 7.96 -5.12
N VAL A 116 -9.48 7.46 -6.09
CA VAL A 116 -8.44 8.22 -6.77
C VAL A 116 -9.05 8.95 -7.96
N ASP A 117 -8.87 10.27 -8.01
CA ASP A 117 -9.30 11.12 -9.11
C ASP A 117 -8.09 11.62 -9.90
N TRP A 118 -7.97 11.17 -11.16
CA TRP A 118 -6.94 11.64 -12.07
C TRP A 118 -7.43 12.91 -12.79
N GLY A 119 -6.66 14.01 -12.71
CA GLY A 119 -7.01 15.26 -13.39
C GLY A 119 -7.09 15.09 -14.92
N ALA A 120 -8.13 15.67 -15.55
CA ALA A 120 -8.47 15.48 -16.96
C ALA A 120 -7.53 16.14 -18.00
N THR A 121 -6.33 16.57 -17.60
CA THR A 121 -5.44 17.42 -18.40
C THR A 121 -4.59 16.71 -19.46
N ASP A 122 -4.51 15.37 -19.45
CA ASP A 122 -3.73 14.61 -20.45
C ASP A 122 -4.59 13.57 -21.19
N ARG A 123 -5.62 14.05 -21.90
CA ARG A 123 -6.46 13.23 -22.80
C ARG A 123 -5.76 12.82 -24.12
N THR A 124 -4.45 13.03 -24.24
CA THR A 124 -3.69 12.73 -25.47
C THR A 124 -2.81 11.49 -25.39
N ALA A 125 -2.73 10.80 -24.26
CA ALA A 125 -2.18 9.45 -24.23
C ALA A 125 -3.35 8.46 -24.25
N ALA A 126 -3.24 7.39 -25.04
CA ALA A 126 -4.06 6.20 -24.96
C ALA A 126 -3.88 5.52 -23.59
N ALA A 127 -4.42 6.16 -22.56
CA ALA A 127 -4.44 5.72 -21.20
C ALA A 127 -5.51 4.64 -21.12
N GLY A 128 -5.09 3.37 -21.00
CA GLY A 128 -5.97 2.39 -20.39
C GLY A 128 -6.44 2.96 -19.06
N ASP A 129 -7.73 2.78 -18.74
CA ASP A 129 -8.30 3.21 -17.47
C ASP A 129 -7.42 2.65 -16.34
N ILE A 130 -6.69 3.53 -15.66
CA ILE A 130 -5.85 3.12 -14.55
C ILE A 130 -6.76 2.59 -13.46
N ALA A 131 -6.57 1.32 -13.13
CA ALA A 131 -7.22 0.63 -12.05
C ALA A 131 -7.04 1.42 -10.75
N SER A 132 -8.08 2.17 -10.37
CA SER A 132 -8.00 3.15 -9.27
C SER A 132 -8.16 2.48 -7.91
N GLY A 133 -8.73 1.28 -7.87
CA GLY A 133 -8.89 0.47 -6.65
C GLY A 133 -7.56 0.07 -6.02
N PRO A 134 -6.65 -0.61 -6.74
CA PRO A 134 -5.33 -0.97 -6.24
C PRO A 134 -4.49 0.23 -5.79
N VAL A 135 -4.58 1.35 -6.50
CA VAL A 135 -3.87 2.59 -6.15
C VAL A 135 -4.42 3.18 -4.84
N ALA A 136 -5.74 3.27 -4.71
CA ALA A 136 -6.39 3.71 -3.47
C ALA A 136 -6.04 2.80 -2.29
N GLN A 137 -6.01 1.49 -2.51
CA GLN A 137 -5.65 0.50 -1.48
C GLN A 137 -4.23 0.75 -0.97
N ALA A 138 -3.25 0.82 -1.88
CA ALA A 138 -1.86 1.06 -1.50
C ALA A 138 -1.69 2.40 -0.75
N LEU A 139 -2.33 3.47 -1.23
CA LEU A 139 -2.29 4.78 -0.57
C LEU A 139 -2.91 4.76 0.83
N LEU A 140 -4.11 4.19 0.97
CA LEU A 140 -4.81 4.13 2.25
C LEU A 140 -4.00 3.37 3.30
N GLU A 141 -3.39 2.25 2.92
CA GLU A 141 -2.57 1.48 3.85
C GLU A 141 -1.29 2.20 4.29
N GLU A 142 -0.80 3.19 3.52
CA GLU A 142 0.34 4.02 3.92
C GLU A 142 -0.10 5.22 4.75
N ILE A 143 -1.13 5.97 4.33
CA ILE A 143 -1.55 7.21 5.01
C ILE A 143 -2.25 6.95 6.35
N LEU A 144 -2.86 5.77 6.52
CA LEU A 144 -3.53 5.41 7.77
C LEU A 144 -2.56 4.89 8.83
N VAL A 145 -1.29 4.64 8.48
CA VAL A 145 -0.26 4.34 9.47
C VAL A 145 0.06 5.63 10.23
N ASP A 146 -0.14 5.63 11.55
CA ASP A 146 0.24 6.76 12.39
C ASP A 146 1.78 6.84 12.46
N PRO A 147 2.42 7.88 11.91
CA PRO A 147 3.87 8.02 11.93
C PRO A 147 4.43 8.25 13.34
N ALA A 148 3.61 8.69 14.30
CA ALA A 148 4.00 8.87 15.68
C ALA A 148 4.02 7.54 16.47
N VAL A 149 3.34 6.50 15.98
CA VAL A 149 3.31 5.18 16.60
C VAL A 149 4.41 4.30 15.99
N SER A 150 5.54 4.23 16.69
CA SER A 150 6.63 3.33 16.32
C SER A 150 6.38 1.91 16.83
N GLY A 151 6.35 0.93 15.93
CA GLY A 151 6.23 -0.50 16.25
C GLY A 151 5.54 -1.29 15.15
N PRO A 152 5.73 -2.62 15.09
CA PRO A 152 5.05 -3.49 14.11
C PRO A 152 3.52 -3.37 14.19
N ASP A 153 3.01 -3.06 15.38
CA ASP A 153 1.59 -3.08 15.72
C ASP A 153 0.73 -2.04 14.98
N SER A 154 1.26 -0.88 14.57
CA SER A 154 0.42 0.17 13.96
C SER A 154 -0.06 -0.22 12.56
N ALA A 155 0.86 -0.72 11.73
CA ALA A 155 0.53 -1.16 10.39
C ALA A 155 -0.30 -2.46 10.39
N ASP A 156 -0.21 -3.25 11.47
CA ASP A 156 -0.94 -4.50 11.63
C ASP A 156 -2.44 -4.29 11.93
N ARG A 157 -2.82 -3.08 12.35
CA ARG A 157 -4.21 -2.70 12.66
C ARG A 157 -5.04 -2.24 11.46
N ILE A 158 -4.42 -2.17 10.28
CA ILE A 158 -5.02 -1.64 9.06
C ILE A 158 -5.31 -2.80 8.11
N ALA A 159 -6.52 -2.80 7.55
CA ALA A 159 -6.89 -3.73 6.49
C ALA A 159 -7.74 -2.98 5.47
N VAL A 160 -7.29 -2.98 4.22
CA VAL A 160 -7.95 -2.24 3.14
C VAL A 160 -8.34 -3.23 2.05
N ALA A 161 -9.56 -3.08 1.56
CA ALA A 161 -10.12 -3.81 0.44
C ALA A 161 -10.68 -2.82 -0.58
N HIS A 162 -10.76 -3.23 -1.84
CA HIS A 162 -11.34 -2.41 -2.91
C HIS A 162 -12.27 -3.27 -3.76
N THR A 163 -13.21 -2.62 -4.43
CA THR A 163 -14.07 -3.27 -5.43
C THR A 163 -13.96 -2.51 -6.75
N GLY A 164 -13.83 -3.26 -7.84
CA GLY A 164 -13.51 -2.72 -9.16
C GLY A 164 -12.02 -2.82 -9.48
N GLU A 165 -11.71 -2.79 -10.79
CA GLU A 165 -10.37 -2.45 -11.28
C GLU A 165 -10.09 -0.97 -11.00
#